data_AF-A0A1V6IUW5-F1
#
_entry.id   AF-A0A1V6IUW5-F1
#
_cell.length_a   1.000
_cell.length_b   1.000
_cell.length_c   1.000
_cell.angle_alpha   90.00
_cell.angle_beta   90.00
_cell.angle_gamma   90.00
#
_symmetry.space_group_name_H-M   'P 1'
#
loop_
_entity.id
_entity.type
_entity.pdbx_description
1 polymer ?
#
loop_
_entity_poly.entity_id
_entity_poly.type
_entity_poly.pdbx_seq_one_letter_code
_entity_poly.pdbx_strand_id
1 'polypeptide(L)'
;MSHSIIKFSKNNIANIFLKSPCPMLITNSKDGVIVDLNHAFTNFTGFKLKDIVGKSTLEMDYITLEERAKVVSEINVNGCSENNKKEIRDKNNKIKSIIFNTFPIAEDPDSLLITYLFDMSKARLRIELHNDVLFKVLTAITGGWHYFNKGLRGDKICFL
;
A
#
# COMPACT_ATOMS: atom_id res chain seq x y z
N MET A 1 8.71 -5.98 27.59
CA MET A 1 9.18 -6.65 26.35
C MET A 1 8.73 -5.92 25.06
N SER A 2 8.35 -4.63 25.13
CA SER A 2 7.76 -3.90 24.00
C SER A 2 8.78 -3.28 23.03
N HIS A 3 10.02 -3.03 23.46
CA HIS A 3 11.00 -2.29 22.66
C HIS A 3 11.61 -3.07 21.47
N SER A 4 11.66 -4.40 21.52
CA SER A 4 12.23 -5.23 20.44
C SER A 4 11.29 -5.39 19.24
N ILE A 5 9.98 -5.45 19.51
CA ILE A 5 8.93 -5.57 18.48
C ILE A 5 8.81 -4.25 17.70
N ILE A 6 8.89 -3.11 18.40
CA ILE A 6 8.78 -1.76 17.82
C ILE A 6 9.90 -1.44 16.81
N LYS A 7 11.11 -1.94 17.04
CA LYS A 7 12.24 -1.74 16.13
C LYS A 7 12.20 -2.70 14.93
N PHE A 8 11.57 -3.87 15.11
CA PHE A 8 11.44 -4.89 14.09
C PHE A 8 10.42 -4.51 13.00
N SER A 9 9.28 -3.93 13.40
CA SER A 9 8.24 -3.42 12.49
C SER A 9 8.82 -2.36 11.53
N LYS A 10 9.48 -1.31 12.04
CA LYS A 10 10.05 -0.21 11.25
C LYS A 10 11.10 -0.69 10.24
N ASN A 11 12.01 -1.57 10.66
CA ASN A 11 13.06 -2.08 9.78
C ASN A 11 12.51 -2.98 8.67
N ASN A 12 11.51 -3.81 8.97
CA ASN A 12 10.91 -4.69 7.96
C ASN A 12 10.06 -3.93 6.96
N ILE A 13 9.28 -2.94 7.40
CA ILE A 13 8.48 -2.09 6.52
C ILE A 13 9.41 -1.30 5.59
N ALA A 14 10.47 -0.68 6.12
CA ALA A 14 11.45 0.02 5.30
C ALA A 14 12.11 -0.91 4.27
N ASN A 15 12.49 -2.13 4.68
CA ASN A 15 13.13 -3.11 3.80
C ASN A 15 12.18 -3.58 2.68
N ILE A 16 10.90 -3.84 2.99
CA ILE A 16 9.90 -4.20 1.99
C ILE A 16 9.64 -3.03 1.05
N PHE A 17 9.42 -1.84 1.58
CA PHE A 17 9.15 -0.65 0.79
C PHE A 17 10.26 -0.39 -0.23
N LEU A 18 11.52 -0.44 0.21
CA LEU A 18 12.68 -0.17 -0.63
C LEU A 18 12.98 -1.30 -1.65
N LYS A 19 12.78 -2.56 -1.27
CA LYS A 19 13.14 -3.73 -2.12
C LYS A 19 11.97 -4.30 -2.93
N SER A 20 10.75 -3.85 -2.69
CA SER A 20 9.57 -4.37 -3.39
C SER A 20 9.64 -4.07 -4.89
N PRO A 21 9.38 -5.06 -5.76
CA PRO A 21 9.25 -4.83 -7.20
C PRO A 21 7.92 -4.17 -7.57
N CYS A 22 6.98 -4.07 -6.63
CA CYS A 22 5.70 -3.39 -6.85
C CYS A 22 5.83 -1.89 -6.56
N PRO A 23 5.19 -1.03 -7.37
CA PRO A 23 5.05 0.39 -7.06
C PRO A 23 4.44 0.61 -5.68
N MET A 24 5.10 1.39 -4.82
CA MET A 24 4.61 1.74 -3.49
C MET A 24 4.81 3.22 -3.19
N LEU A 25 3.88 3.79 -2.41
CA LEU A 25 3.98 5.12 -1.84
C LEU A 25 3.51 5.12 -0.39
N ILE A 26 3.96 6.12 0.36
CA ILE A 26 3.54 6.38 1.74
C ILE A 26 2.85 7.73 1.79
N THR A 27 1.69 7.80 2.41
CA THR A 27 0.96 9.05 2.62
C THR A 27 0.62 9.28 4.08
N ASN A 28 0.38 10.54 4.45
CA ASN A 28 -0.28 10.86 5.69
C ASN A 28 -1.77 10.52 5.61
N SER A 29 -2.32 9.82 6.60
CA SER A 29 -3.74 9.44 6.60
C SER A 29 -4.70 10.62 6.67
N LYS A 30 -4.31 11.74 7.32
CA LYS A 30 -5.18 12.89 7.61
C LYS A 30 -5.46 13.75 6.39
N ASP A 31 -4.46 14.01 5.56
CA ASP A 31 -4.57 14.88 4.39
C ASP A 31 -4.22 14.18 3.05
N GLY A 32 -3.66 12.97 3.09
CA GLY A 32 -3.27 12.24 1.89
C GLY A 32 -1.98 12.78 1.24
N VAL A 33 -1.22 13.62 1.94
CA VAL A 33 0.07 14.14 1.47
C VAL A 33 1.07 13.00 1.30
N ILE A 34 1.71 12.95 0.14
CA ILE A 34 2.74 11.98 -0.21
C ILE A 34 4.00 12.31 0.56
N VAL A 35 4.44 11.36 1.39
CA VAL A 35 5.63 11.46 2.24
C VAL A 35 6.82 10.81 1.55
N ASP A 36 6.61 9.64 0.92
CA ASP A 36 7.67 8.91 0.24
C ASP A 36 7.12 8.00 -0.88
N LEU A 37 7.99 7.56 -1.78
CA LEU A 37 7.71 6.59 -2.83
C LEU A 37 8.94 5.72 -3.12
N ASN A 38 8.71 4.47 -3.50
CA ASN A 38 9.82 3.56 -3.81
C ASN A 38 10.28 3.66 -5.28
N HIS A 39 11.41 3.03 -5.60
CA HIS A 39 11.96 3.03 -6.96
C HIS A 39 11.02 2.40 -7.98
N ALA A 40 10.27 1.35 -7.61
CA ALA A 40 9.30 0.72 -8.49
C ALA A 40 8.16 1.69 -8.87
N PHE A 41 7.76 2.57 -7.96
CA PHE A 41 6.79 3.63 -8.23
C PHE A 41 7.30 4.63 -9.26
N THR A 42 8.54 5.09 -9.08
CA THR A 42 9.20 5.97 -10.06
C THR A 42 9.29 5.30 -11.43
N ASN A 43 9.64 4.01 -11.50
CA ASN A 43 9.73 3.29 -12.76
C ASN A 43 8.37 3.10 -13.44
N PHE A 44 7.30 2.95 -12.65
CA PHE A 44 5.96 2.70 -13.17
C PHE A 44 5.26 3.96 -13.67
N THR A 45 5.36 5.06 -12.92
CA THR A 45 4.67 6.34 -13.18
C THR A 45 5.58 7.39 -13.80
N GLY A 46 6.90 7.21 -13.73
CA GLY A 46 7.90 8.16 -14.18
C GLY A 46 8.09 9.39 -13.28
N PHE A 47 7.23 9.60 -12.27
CA PHE A 47 7.37 10.67 -11.29
C PHE A 47 8.52 10.38 -10.32
N LYS A 48 9.36 11.37 -10.06
CA LYS A 48 10.41 11.27 -9.05
C LYS A 48 9.91 11.81 -7.72
N LEU A 49 10.58 11.40 -6.65
CA LEU A 49 10.31 11.86 -5.28
C LEU A 49 10.19 13.38 -5.20
N LYS A 50 11.17 14.11 -5.76
CA LYS A 50 11.18 15.58 -5.79
C LYS A 50 10.01 16.24 -6.55
N ASP A 51 9.32 15.49 -7.41
CA ASP A 51 8.25 16.04 -8.25
C ASP A 51 6.89 15.98 -7.54
N ILE A 52 6.72 15.08 -6.58
CA ILE A 52 5.41 14.78 -5.98
C ILE A 52 5.36 14.70 -4.45
N VAL A 53 6.50 14.57 -3.76
CA VAL A 53 6.49 14.65 -2.28
C VAL A 53 6.00 16.02 -1.83
N GLY A 54 5.17 16.03 -0.79
CA GLY A 54 4.48 17.22 -0.30
C GLY A 54 3.18 17.53 -1.01
N LYS A 55 2.87 16.88 -2.14
CA LYS A 55 1.54 16.95 -2.78
C LYS A 55 0.64 15.86 -2.24
N SER A 56 -0.64 16.14 -2.12
CA SER A 56 -1.67 15.14 -1.82
C SER A 56 -2.02 14.28 -3.02
N THR A 57 -2.52 13.08 -2.76
CA THR A 57 -3.07 12.20 -3.80
C THR A 57 -4.28 12.81 -4.53
N LEU A 58 -4.96 13.78 -3.91
CA LEU A 58 -6.00 14.60 -4.53
C LEU A 58 -5.42 15.59 -5.54
N GLU A 59 -4.36 16.33 -5.17
CA GLU A 59 -3.66 17.25 -6.08
C GLU A 59 -3.02 16.55 -7.29
N MET A 60 -2.73 15.26 -7.14
CA MET A 60 -2.21 14.42 -8.22
C MET A 60 -3.31 13.80 -9.10
N ASP A 61 -4.59 14.09 -8.84
CA ASP A 61 -5.76 13.44 -9.45
C ASP A 61 -5.71 11.90 -9.36
N TYR A 62 -5.03 11.34 -8.36
CA TYR A 62 -4.91 9.90 -8.16
C TYR A 62 -6.10 9.29 -7.45
N ILE A 63 -6.81 10.10 -6.68
CA ILE A 63 -8.02 9.71 -5.96
C ILE A 63 -8.97 10.91 -5.92
N THR A 64 -10.28 10.67 -5.82
CA THR A 64 -11.27 11.71 -5.54
C THR A 64 -11.47 11.84 -4.02
N LEU A 65 -12.15 12.90 -3.59
CA LEU A 65 -12.52 13.07 -2.18
C LEU A 65 -13.41 11.92 -1.68
N GLU A 66 -14.35 11.46 -2.50
CA GLU A 66 -15.27 10.37 -2.17
C GLU A 66 -14.52 9.04 -2.03
N GLU A 67 -13.66 8.70 -2.99
CA GLU A 67 -12.86 7.49 -2.92
C GLU A 67 -11.90 7.51 -1.73
N ARG A 68 -11.32 8.68 -1.41
CA ARG A 68 -10.47 8.82 -0.23
C ARG A 68 -11.25 8.59 1.06
N ALA A 69 -12.44 9.16 1.17
CA ALA A 69 -13.33 8.93 2.32
C ALA A 69 -13.68 7.45 2.46
N LYS A 70 -13.95 6.77 1.34
CA LYS A 70 -14.17 5.32 1.32
C LYS A 70 -12.96 4.53 1.81
N VAL A 71 -11.76 4.81 1.29
CA VAL A 71 -10.52 4.13 1.69
C VAL A 71 -10.27 4.30 3.20
N VAL A 72 -10.40 5.52 3.72
CA VAL A 72 -10.22 5.80 5.15
C VAL A 72 -11.28 5.08 5.98
N SER A 73 -12.54 5.08 5.55
CA SER A 73 -13.61 4.35 6.23
C SER A 73 -13.34 2.85 6.28
N GLU A 74 -12.92 2.24 5.18
CA GLU A 74 -12.57 0.81 5.12
C GLU A 74 -11.40 0.48 6.05
N ILE A 75 -10.37 1.33 6.08
CA ILE A 75 -9.24 1.16 7.01
C ILE A 75 -9.71 1.24 8.46
N ASN A 76 -10.59 2.18 8.80
CA ASN A 76 -11.09 2.34 10.17
C ASN A 76 -11.94 1.15 10.63
N VAL A 77 -12.71 0.54 9.73
CA VAL A 77 -13.61 -0.59 10.06
C VAL A 77 -12.90 -1.93 9.99
N ASN A 78 -12.10 -2.14 8.93
CA ASN A 78 -11.53 -3.45 8.59
C ASN A 78 -10.02 -3.55 8.89
N GLY A 79 -9.37 -2.44 9.23
CA GLY A 79 -7.91 -2.34 9.42
C GLY A 79 -7.12 -2.20 8.11
N CYS A 80 -7.78 -2.26 6.94
CA CYS A 80 -7.16 -2.07 5.63
C CYS A 80 -8.21 -1.74 4.55
N SER A 81 -7.76 -1.30 3.38
CA SER A 81 -8.57 -1.11 2.17
C SER A 81 -7.89 -1.80 1.00
N GLU A 82 -8.58 -2.74 0.35
CA GLU A 82 -7.97 -3.66 -0.61
C GLU A 82 -8.79 -3.76 -1.91
N ASN A 83 -8.11 -4.17 -2.98
CA ASN A 83 -8.69 -4.46 -4.29
C ASN A 83 -9.39 -3.25 -4.96
N ASN A 84 -8.92 -2.04 -4.66
CA ASN A 84 -9.47 -0.81 -5.25
C ASN A 84 -8.98 -0.65 -6.70
N LYS A 85 -9.90 -0.75 -7.66
CA LYS A 85 -9.60 -0.55 -9.09
C LYS A 85 -9.66 0.93 -9.44
N LYS A 86 -8.67 1.42 -10.18
CA LYS A 86 -8.64 2.80 -10.65
C LYS A 86 -7.78 2.97 -11.91
N GLU A 87 -8.03 4.06 -12.64
CA GLU A 87 -7.12 4.58 -13.65
C GLU A 87 -6.37 5.79 -13.10
N ILE A 88 -5.05 5.77 -13.25
CA ILE A 88 -4.18 6.90 -12.90
C ILE A 88 -3.39 7.36 -14.12
N ARG A 89 -2.93 8.62 -14.09
CA ARG A 89 -2.05 9.17 -15.12
C ARG A 89 -0.59 9.12 -14.67
N ASP A 90 0.27 8.67 -15.56
CA ASP A 90 1.72 8.79 -15.38
C ASP A 90 2.21 10.21 -15.75
N LYS A 91 3.50 10.49 -15.56
CA LYS A 91 4.06 11.82 -15.83
C LYS A 91 3.91 12.32 -17.28
N ASN A 92 3.67 11.41 -18.22
CA ASN A 92 3.49 11.70 -19.63
C ASN A 92 2.01 11.71 -20.01
N ASN A 93 1.10 11.79 -19.02
CA ASN A 93 -0.35 11.71 -19.17
C ASN A 93 -0.87 10.37 -19.74
N LYS A 94 -0.06 9.31 -19.75
CA LYS A 94 -0.53 8.00 -20.18
C LYS A 94 -1.36 7.36 -19.08
N ILE A 95 -2.54 6.86 -19.45
CA ILE A 95 -3.45 6.17 -18.55
C ILE A 95 -2.87 4.79 -18.17
N LYS A 96 -2.93 4.47 -16.88
CA LYS A 96 -2.53 3.18 -16.30
C LYS A 96 -3.70 2.64 -15.48
N SER A 97 -4.24 1.49 -15.88
CA SER A 97 -5.25 0.78 -15.09
C SER A 97 -4.56 -0.01 -13.97
N ILE A 98 -4.95 0.27 -12.74
CA ILE A 98 -4.35 -0.28 -11.53
C ILE A 98 -5.37 -0.89 -10.57
N ILE A 99 -4.89 -1.79 -9.73
CA ILE A 99 -5.50 -2.16 -8.45
C ILE A 99 -4.58 -1.66 -7.35
N PHE A 100 -5.11 -1.05 -6.29
CA PHE A 100 -4.31 -0.65 -5.14
C PHE A 100 -4.89 -1.12 -3.82
N ASN A 101 -3.98 -1.42 -2.90
CA ASN A 101 -4.29 -1.78 -1.52
C ASN A 101 -3.55 -0.81 -0.59
N THR A 102 -4.19 -0.44 0.51
CA THR A 102 -3.71 0.55 1.47
C THR A 102 -3.84 0.03 2.90
N PHE A 103 -2.77 0.17 3.67
CA PHE A 103 -2.67 -0.32 5.04
C PHE A 103 -2.15 0.77 5.98
N PRO A 104 -2.66 0.86 7.21
CA PRO A 104 -2.09 1.71 8.23
C PRO A 104 -0.74 1.17 8.68
N ILE A 105 0.21 2.07 8.93
CA ILE A 105 1.46 1.72 9.59
C ILE A 105 1.19 1.77 11.09
N ALA A 106 0.89 0.60 11.68
CA ALA A 106 0.30 0.43 13.01
C ALA A 106 1.03 1.10 14.20
N GLU A 107 2.30 1.48 14.02
CA GLU A 107 3.14 2.07 15.08
C GLU A 107 3.64 3.48 14.74
N ASP A 108 3.02 4.13 13.75
CA ASP A 108 3.39 5.48 13.35
C ASP A 108 2.56 6.54 14.08
N PRO A 109 3.20 7.46 14.84
CA PRO A 109 2.50 8.50 15.60
C PRO A 109 1.85 9.56 14.70
N ASP A 110 2.30 9.68 13.45
CA ASP A 110 1.80 10.63 12.46
C ASP A 110 0.69 10.03 11.59
N SER A 111 0.25 8.80 11.92
CA SER A 111 -0.80 8.06 11.23
C SER A 111 -0.51 7.92 9.72
N LEU A 112 0.63 7.32 9.38
CA LEU A 112 0.99 7.05 7.98
C LEU A 112 0.26 5.83 7.41
N LEU A 113 0.02 5.88 6.09
CA LEU A 113 -0.52 4.81 5.27
C LEU A 113 0.51 4.36 4.25
N ILE A 114 0.61 3.06 4.01
CA ILE A 114 1.37 2.50 2.88
C ILE A 114 0.40 1.97 1.82
N THR A 115 0.61 2.39 0.58
CA THR A 115 -0.18 1.96 -0.57
C THR A 115 0.72 1.32 -1.60
N TYR A 116 0.30 0.19 -2.18
CA TYR A 116 0.99 -0.43 -3.31
C TYR A 116 0.05 -0.71 -4.46
N LEU A 117 0.59 -0.68 -5.67
CA LEU A 117 -0.16 -0.72 -6.92
C LEU A 117 0.15 -1.99 -7.73
N PHE A 118 -0.89 -2.54 -8.37
CA PHE A 118 -0.80 -3.56 -9.39
C PHE A 118 -1.26 -3.01 -10.71
N ASP A 119 -0.37 -3.06 -11.67
CA ASP A 119 -0.67 -2.81 -13.07
C ASP A 119 -1.48 -3.97 -13.66
N MET A 120 -2.74 -3.69 -14.02
CA MET A 120 -3.66 -4.67 -14.59
C MET A 120 -3.29 -5.08 -16.02
N SER A 121 -2.46 -4.30 -16.74
CA SER A 121 -2.08 -4.64 -18.11
C SER A 121 -1.20 -5.90 -18.22
N LYS A 122 -0.67 -6.40 -17.09
CA LYS A 122 0.16 -7.62 -17.04
C LYS A 122 -0.49 -8.77 -16.27
N ALA A 123 -1.82 -8.86 -16.33
CA ALA A 123 -2.70 -9.67 -15.47
C ALA A 123 -2.27 -11.13 -15.19
N ARG A 124 -1.51 -11.79 -16.06
CA ARG A 124 -1.17 -13.23 -15.92
C ARG A 124 0.07 -13.55 -15.08
N LEU A 125 0.97 -12.58 -14.84
CA LEU A 125 2.25 -12.79 -14.13
C LEU A 125 2.28 -12.19 -12.71
N ARG A 126 1.19 -11.58 -12.24
CA ARG A 126 1.21 -10.75 -11.03
C ARG A 126 0.33 -11.21 -9.87
N ILE A 127 -0.51 -12.25 -10.01
CA ILE A 127 -1.36 -12.72 -8.90
C ILE A 127 -0.51 -13.34 -7.78
N GLU A 128 0.47 -14.19 -8.12
CA GLU A 128 1.40 -14.74 -7.13
C GLU A 128 2.27 -13.65 -6.49
N LEU A 129 2.79 -12.71 -7.30
CA LEU A 129 3.52 -11.56 -6.80
C LEU A 129 2.65 -10.63 -5.92
N HIS A 130 1.37 -10.51 -6.25
CA HIS A 130 0.39 -9.76 -5.46
C HIS A 130 0.22 -10.38 -4.08
N ASN A 131 -0.04 -11.68 -4.04
CA ASN A 131 -0.21 -12.41 -2.79
C ASN A 131 1.07 -12.39 -1.95
N ASP A 132 2.25 -12.53 -2.57
CA ASP A 132 3.54 -12.45 -1.88
C ASP A 132 3.82 -11.06 -1.30
N VAL A 133 3.58 -9.99 -2.06
CA VAL A 133 3.77 -8.61 -1.57
C VAL A 133 2.76 -8.26 -0.48
N LEU A 134 1.48 -8.61 -0.68
CA LEU A 134 0.42 -8.44 0.31
C LEU A 134 0.78 -9.16 1.62
N PHE A 135 1.17 -10.43 1.54
CA PHE A 135 1.59 -11.22 2.69
C PHE A 135 2.79 -10.61 3.41
N LYS A 136 3.82 -10.16 2.68
CA LYS A 136 5.00 -9.49 3.26
C LYS A 136 4.64 -8.19 3.99
N VAL A 137 3.84 -7.34 3.35
CA VAL A 137 3.37 -6.07 3.94
C VAL A 137 2.57 -6.33 5.21
N LEU A 138 1.59 -7.24 5.15
CA LEU A 138 0.79 -7.63 6.31
C LEU A 138 1.64 -8.22 7.44
N THR A 139 2.61 -9.07 7.12
CA THR A 139 3.54 -9.66 8.09
C THR A 139 4.36 -8.58 8.79
N ALA A 140 4.84 -7.58 8.05
CA ALA A 140 5.65 -6.50 8.61
C ALA A 140 4.84 -5.51 9.45
N ILE A 141 3.58 -5.25 9.10
CA ILE A 141 2.68 -4.34 9.83
C ILE A 141 2.12 -5.01 11.10
N THR A 142 1.72 -6.27 11.02
CA THR A 142 1.03 -6.99 12.12
C THR A 142 1.95 -7.80 13.02
N GLY A 143 3.27 -7.74 12.79
CA GLY A 143 4.25 -8.52 13.55
C GLY A 143 4.19 -10.03 13.31
N GLY A 144 3.69 -10.45 12.14
CA GLY A 144 3.61 -11.85 11.70
C GLY A 144 2.67 -12.77 12.49
N TRP A 145 2.23 -12.40 13.69
CA TRP A 145 1.51 -13.31 14.60
C TRP A 145 -0.02 -13.34 14.40
N HIS A 146 -0.63 -12.26 13.89
CA HIS A 146 -2.10 -12.20 13.79
C HIS A 146 -2.67 -13.09 12.67
N TYR A 147 -1.88 -13.43 11.64
CA TYR A 147 -2.29 -14.39 10.59
C TYR A 147 -2.08 -15.86 10.98
N PHE A 148 -1.10 -16.18 11.84
CA PHE A 148 -0.91 -17.56 12.32
C PHE A 148 -2.09 -18.07 13.17
N ASN A 149 -2.85 -17.19 13.84
CA ASN A 149 -3.97 -17.58 14.70
C ASN A 149 -5.38 -17.39 14.10
N LYS A 150 -5.53 -16.81 12.91
CA LYS A 150 -6.82 -16.77 12.19
C LYS A 150 -6.96 -17.84 11.09
N GLY A 151 -5.88 -18.55 10.74
CA GLY A 151 -5.87 -19.59 9.71
C GLY A 151 -6.17 -21.04 10.16
N LEU A 152 -6.50 -21.29 11.44
CA LEU A 152 -6.76 -22.66 11.95
C LEU A 152 -8.19 -22.89 12.48
N ARG A 153 -9.10 -21.93 12.37
CA ARG A 153 -10.53 -22.23 12.40
C ARG A 153 -11.02 -22.22 10.97
N GLY A 154 -11.07 -23.42 10.41
CA GLY A 154 -11.44 -23.67 9.03
C GLY A 154 -12.70 -22.91 8.66
N ASP A 155 -12.56 -22.06 7.64
CA ASP A 155 -13.44 -22.06 6.50
C ASP A 155 -12.78 -21.27 5.37
N LYS A 156 -12.48 -22.00 4.29
CA LYS A 156 -12.22 -21.56 2.92
C LYS A 156 -11.39 -20.28 2.74
N ILE A 157 -10.10 -20.51 2.53
CA ILE A 157 -9.23 -19.59 1.80
C ILE A 157 -9.76 -19.53 0.36
N CYS A 158 -10.54 -18.51 0.03
CA CYS A 158 -10.90 -18.22 -1.37
C CYS A 158 -9.68 -17.63 -2.09
N PHE A 159 -8.85 -18.50 -2.65
CA PHE A 159 -8.09 -18.18 -3.85
C PHE A 159 -8.91 -18.67 -5.06
N LEU A 160 -9.58 -17.74 -5.74
CA LEU A 160 -10.03 -17.88 -7.13
C LEU A 160 -9.69 -16.60 -7.87
#